data_AF-A0A6N9L5T1-F1
#
_entry.id   AF-A0A6N9L5T1-F1
#
_cell.length_a   1.000
_cell.length_b   1.000
_cell.length_c   1.000
_cell.angle_alpha   90.00
_cell.angle_beta   90.00
_cell.angle_gamma   90.00
#
_symmetry.space_group_name_H-M   'P 1'
#
loop_
_entity.id
_entity.type
_entity.pdbx_description
1 polymer ?
#
loop_
_entity_poly.entity_id
_entity_poly.type
_entity_poly.pdbx_seq_one_letter_code
_entity_poly.pdbx_strand_id
1 'polypeptide(L)' 'MEDKNALAKAESYSSMMHMSKAAIYEQLTSSYGEKFTAEEAQYAVDHLPQ' A
#
# COMPACT_ATOMS: atom_id res chain seq x y z
N MET A 1 -4.28 -13.28 -5.76
CA MET A 1 -2.79 -13.23 -5.78
C MET A 1 -2.29 -11.80 -5.84
N GLU A 2 -3.13 -10.82 -6.17
CA GLU A 2 -2.77 -9.39 -6.28
C GLU A 2 -2.85 -8.64 -4.92
N ASP A 3 -3.83 -8.96 -4.06
CA ASP A 3 -3.93 -8.36 -2.70
C ASP A 3 -2.67 -8.56 -1.84
N LYS A 4 -2.02 -9.73 -1.96
CA LYS A 4 -0.80 -10.06 -1.22
C LYS A 4 0.39 -9.18 -1.65
N ASN A 5 0.36 -8.66 -2.88
CA ASN A 5 1.39 -7.76 -3.37
C ASN A 5 1.18 -6.34 -2.83
N ALA A 6 -0.07 -5.87 -2.73
CA ALA A 6 -0.38 -4.55 -2.18
C ALA A 6 0.02 -4.45 -0.70
N LEU A 7 -0.27 -5.47 0.12
CA LEU A 7 0.11 -5.48 1.53
C LEU A 7 1.63 -5.50 1.73
N ALA A 8 2.35 -6.36 1.02
CA ALA A 8 3.82 -6.41 1.12
C ALA A 8 4.48 -5.08 0.71
N LYS A 9 3.93 -4.40 -0.30
CA LYS A 9 4.38 -3.06 -0.71
C LYS A 9 4.07 -2.02 0.35
N ALA A 10 2.86 -2.06 0.93
CA ALA A 10 2.50 -1.18 2.04
C ALA A 10 3.47 -1.35 3.23
N GLU A 11 3.79 -2.59 3.61
CA GLU A 11 4.74 -2.89 4.69
C GLU A 11 6.14 -2.33 4.39
N SER A 12 6.62 -2.47 3.15
CA SER A 12 7.89 -1.90 2.73
C SER A 12 7.89 -0.36 2.81
N TYR A 13 6.84 0.30 2.33
CA TYR A 13 6.73 1.75 2.41
C TYR A 13 6.61 2.25 3.86
N SER A 14 5.89 1.53 4.72
CA SER A 14 5.78 1.85 6.14
C SER A 14 7.12 1.66 6.87
N SER A 15 7.78 0.51 6.67
CA SER A 15 8.99 0.15 7.43
C SER A 15 10.27 0.79 6.93
N MET A 16 10.44 0.92 5.61
CA MET A 16 11.67 1.44 5.00
C MET A 16 11.61 2.94 4.73
N MET A 17 10.43 3.46 4.39
CA MET A 17 10.24 4.86 4.02
C MET A 17 9.49 5.67 5.09
N HIS A 18 9.01 5.03 6.17
CA HIS A 18 8.26 5.66 7.25
C HIS A 18 7.07 6.50 6.75
N MET A 19 6.46 6.05 5.65
CA MET A 19 5.34 6.73 5.04
C MET A 19 4.09 6.59 5.89
N SER A 20 3.25 7.63 5.88
CA SER A 20 1.92 7.55 6.50
C SER A 20 1.01 6.63 5.70
N LYS A 21 0.01 6.05 6.38
CA LYS A 21 -1.04 5.24 5.76
C LYS A 21 -1.68 5.90 4.53
N ALA A 22 -1.93 7.22 4.60
CA ALA A 22 -2.47 7.99 3.48
C ALA A 22 -1.48 8.08 2.29
N ALA A 23 -0.21 8.36 2.57
CA ALA A 23 0.82 8.41 1.51
C ALA A 23 1.05 7.03 0.87
N ILE A 24 0.93 5.96 1.64
CA ILE A 24 1.01 4.58 1.14
C ILE A 24 -0.17 4.28 0.22
N TYR A 25 -1.39 4.63 0.62
CA TYR A 25 -2.59 4.47 -0.21
C TYR A 25 -2.45 5.19 -1.56
N GLU A 26 -2.01 6.45 -1.53
CA GLU A 26 -1.77 7.23 -2.75
C GLU A 26 -0.70 6.58 -3.63
N GLN A 27 0.35 6.01 -3.05
CA GLN A 27 1.41 5.37 -3.81
C GLN A 27 0.99 4.05 -4.45
N LEU A 28 0.17 3.25 -3.75
CA LEU A 28 -0.36 1.99 -4.27
C LEU A 28 -1.36 2.22 -5.41
N THR A 29 -2.18 3.27 -5.31
CA THR A 29 -3.19 3.64 -6.32
C THR A 29 -2.64 4.53 -7.43
N SER A 30 -1.43 5.07 -7.27
CA SER A 30 -0.81 5.96 -8.24
C SER A 30 -0.67 5.31 -9.61
N SER A 31 -1.10 6.05 -10.63
CA SER A 31 -1.02 5.66 -12.04
C SER A 31 0.42 5.57 -12.57
N TYR A 32 1.39 6.09 -11.82
CA TYR A 32 2.82 5.99 -12.10
C TYR A 32 3.52 4.85 -11.35
N GLY A 33 2.81 4.17 -10.43
CA GLY A 33 3.34 3.11 -9.57
C GLY A 33 2.80 1.72 -9.92
N GLU A 34 2.36 1.00 -8.88
CA GLU A 34 1.95 -0.41 -8.97
C GLU A 34 0.51 -0.59 -9.50
N LYS A 35 -0.28 0.49 -9.59
CA LYS A 35 -1.66 0.52 -10.13
C LYS A 35 -2.63 -0.48 -9.48
N PHE A 36 -2.49 -0.69 -8.18
CA PHE A 36 -3.47 -1.45 -7.42
C PHE A 36 -4.83 -0.76 -7.46
N THR A 37 -5.89 -1.56 -7.39
CA THR A 37 -7.25 -1.03 -7.22
C THR A 37 -7.35 -0.29 -5.88
N ALA A 38 -8.32 0.61 -5.77
CA ALA A 38 -8.61 1.31 -4.53
C ALA A 38 -8.90 0.33 -3.38
N GLU A 39 -9.60 -0.78 -3.66
CA GLU A 39 -9.91 -1.82 -2.67
C GLU A 39 -8.66 -2.56 -2.19
N GLU A 40 -7.74 -2.92 -3.08
CA GLU A 40 -6.47 -3.57 -2.72
C GLU A 40 -5.57 -2.63 -1.89
N ALA A 41 -5.48 -1.36 -2.28
CA ALA A 41 -4.71 -0.37 -1.55
C ALA A 41 -5.31 -0.10 -0.16
N GLN A 42 -6.65 -0.01 -0.07
CA GLN A 42 -7.33 0.17 1.21
C GLN A 42 -7.11 -1.05 2.12
N TYR A 43 -7.28 -2.26 1.59
CA TYR A 43 -7.01 -3.49 2.32
C TYR A 43 -5.57 -3.52 2.86
N ALA A 44 -4.58 -3.18 2.02
CA ALA A 44 -3.18 -3.16 2.41
C ALA A 44 -2.90 -2.19 3.56
N VAL A 45 -3.46 -0.99 3.50
CA VAL A 45 -3.24 0.08 4.49
C VAL A 45 -3.96 -0.22 5.81
N ASP A 46 -5.13 -0.85 5.75
CA ASP A 46 -5.90 -1.27 6.93
C ASP A 46 -5.23 -2.41 7.70
N HIS A 47 -4.54 -3.31 6.98
CA HIS A 47 -3.85 -4.46 7.57
C HIS A 47 -2.39 -4.18 7.95
N LEU A 48 -1.91 -2.94 7.82
CA LEU A 48 -0.58 -2.56 8.28
C LEU A 48 -0.45 -2.74 9.81
N PRO A 49 0.59 -3.45 10.29
CA PRO A 49 0.92 -3.45 11.71
C PRO A 49 1.24 -2.02 12.18
N GLN A 50 0.85 -1.70 13.41
CA GLN A 50 1.06 -0.40 14.05
C GLN A 50 2.55 -0.16 14.34
#